data_AF-A0A3M8CV12-F1
#
_entry.id   AF-A0A3M8CV12-F1
#
_cell.length_a   1.000
_cell.length_b   1.000
_cell.length_c   1.000
_cell.angle_alpha   90.00
_cell.angle_beta   90.00
_cell.angle_gamma   90.00
#
_symmetry.space_group_name_H-M   'P 1'
#
loop_
_entity.id
_entity.type
_entity.pdbx_description
1 polymer ?
#
loop_
_entity_poly.entity_id
_entity_poly.type
_entity_poly.pdbx_seq_one_letter_code
_entity_poly.pdbx_strand_id
1 'polypeptide(L)'
;MARSLGDAIQALQKNEKDYAHWNLAFTVEQLEAAGFRIVEQMEEFPASRYYDTGAIVYYLKAIPWQVPDFTVERYLDALCDIQERIEADSHIDIPSHRFFIVAQN
;
A
#
# COMPACT_ATOMS: atom_id res chain seq x y z
N MET A 1 20.84 1.45 3.67
CA MET A 1 20.55 2.80 4.18
C MET A 1 19.32 3.30 3.45
N ALA A 2 18.16 3.34 4.11
CA ALA A 2 17.02 4.12 3.62
C ALA A 2 17.40 5.59 3.83
N ARG A 3 17.34 6.41 2.78
CA ARG A 3 17.99 7.73 2.71
C ARG A 3 17.01 8.89 2.80
N SER A 4 15.72 8.69 3.08
CA SER A 4 14.76 9.77 3.41
C SER A 4 13.38 9.24 3.82
N LEU A 5 12.55 10.11 4.42
CA LEU A 5 11.07 10.01 4.51
C LEU A 5 10.41 9.49 3.23
N GLY A 6 10.90 9.96 2.07
CA GLY A 6 10.45 9.52 0.76
C GLY A 6 10.67 8.02 0.56
N ASP A 7 11.78 7.45 1.03
CA ASP A 7 12.07 6.02 0.94
C ASP A 7 11.22 5.19 1.91
N ALA A 8 10.79 5.76 3.04
CA ALA A 8 9.94 5.09 4.03
C ALA A 8 8.49 4.96 3.53
N ILE A 9 7.93 6.08 3.10
CA ILE A 9 6.60 6.14 2.48
C ILE A 9 6.62 5.32 1.18
N GLN A 10 7.68 5.45 0.38
CA GLN A 10 7.84 4.65 -0.82
C GLN A 10 8.07 3.17 -0.51
N ALA A 11 8.68 2.78 0.61
CA ALA A 11 8.74 1.38 1.02
C ALA A 11 7.34 0.83 1.36
N LEU A 12 6.51 1.63 2.04
CA LEU A 12 5.11 1.31 2.30
C LEU A 12 4.28 1.23 1.01
N GLN A 13 4.63 2.02 -0.01
CA GLN A 13 4.00 2.06 -1.32
C GLN A 13 4.71 1.19 -2.38
N LYS A 14 5.81 0.50 -2.06
CA LYS A 14 6.75 0.00 -3.08
C LYS A 14 6.14 -1.04 -4.01
N ASN A 15 5.16 -1.78 -3.49
CA ASN A 15 4.38 -2.74 -4.27
C ASN A 15 3.50 -2.05 -5.34
N GLU A 16 3.19 -0.76 -5.23
CA GLU A 16 2.25 -0.11 -6.15
C GLU A 16 2.83 0.06 -7.56
N LYS A 17 4.13 0.33 -7.73
CA LYS A 17 4.71 0.56 -9.08
C LYS A 17 4.90 -0.73 -9.88
N ASP A 18 5.43 -1.77 -9.26
CA ASP A 18 5.67 -3.05 -9.94
C ASP A 18 4.36 -3.74 -10.33
N TYR A 19 3.30 -3.48 -9.57
CA TYR A 19 1.94 -3.98 -9.83
C TYR A 19 0.98 -2.91 -10.34
N ALA A 20 1.44 -1.73 -10.79
CA ALA A 20 0.55 -0.65 -11.24
C ALA A 20 -0.33 -1.04 -12.44
N HIS A 21 0.19 -1.95 -13.27
CA HIS A 21 -0.55 -2.53 -14.39
C HIS A 21 -1.66 -3.48 -13.93
N TRP A 22 -1.58 -3.99 -12.70
CA TRP A 22 -2.53 -4.92 -12.12
C TRP A 22 -3.69 -4.13 -11.50
N ASN A 23 -4.58 -3.66 -12.38
CA ASN A 23 -5.75 -2.86 -12.04
C ASN A 23 -7.05 -3.52 -12.51
N LEU A 24 -8.19 -2.87 -12.25
CA LEU A 24 -9.48 -3.43 -12.62
C LEU A 24 -9.57 -3.66 -14.13
N ALA A 25 -9.23 -2.66 -14.94
CA ALA A 25 -9.34 -2.74 -16.39
C ALA A 25 -8.51 -3.89 -16.98
N PHE A 26 -7.23 -3.98 -16.59
CA PHE A 26 -6.35 -5.06 -17.02
C PHE A 26 -6.92 -6.43 -16.61
N THR A 27 -7.37 -6.59 -15.37
CA THR A 27 -7.85 -7.88 -14.87
C THR A 27 -9.17 -8.30 -15.54
N VAL A 28 -10.07 -7.35 -15.82
CA VAL A 28 -11.30 -7.58 -16.58
C VAL A 28 -10.98 -8.06 -18.00
N GLU A 29 -10.08 -7.37 -18.71
CA GLU A 29 -9.66 -7.78 -20.06
C GLU A 29 -9.12 -9.21 -20.07
N GLN A 30 -8.28 -9.57 -19.09
CA GLN A 30 -7.73 -10.93 -18.97
C GLN A 30 -8.82 -11.98 -18.69
N LEU A 31 -9.82 -11.67 -17.86
CA LEU A 31 -10.92 -12.58 -17.55
C LEU A 31 -11.85 -12.79 -18.75
N GLU A 32 -12.21 -11.71 -19.45
CA GLU A 32 -13.04 -11.78 -20.65
C GLU A 32 -12.34 -12.55 -21.78
N ALA A 33 -11.04 -12.32 -21.99
CA ALA A 33 -10.23 -13.07 -22.95
C ALA A 33 -10.14 -14.57 -22.61
N ALA A 34 -10.24 -14.92 -21.33
CA ALA A 34 -10.30 -16.30 -20.85
C ALA A 34 -11.72 -16.92 -20.92
N GLY A 35 -12.73 -16.18 -21.40
CA GLY A 35 -14.09 -16.67 -21.57
C GLY A 35 -15.03 -16.43 -20.39
N PHE A 36 -14.57 -15.76 -19.34
CA PHE A 36 -15.43 -15.41 -18.20
C PHE A 36 -16.33 -14.23 -18.54
N ARG A 37 -17.55 -14.26 -18.03
CA ARG A 37 -18.46 -13.10 -18.00
C ARG A 37 -18.31 -12.37 -16.67
N ILE A 38 -18.04 -11.07 -16.73
CA ILE A 38 -18.05 -10.22 -15.53
C ILE A 38 -19.49 -9.97 -15.08
N VAL A 39 -19.73 -10.20 -13.79
CA VAL A 39 -21.04 -10.02 -13.14
C VAL A 39 -21.06 -8.72 -12.35
N GLU A 40 -19.98 -8.42 -11.63
CA GLU A 40 -19.84 -7.24 -10.81
C GLU A 40 -18.36 -6.84 -10.74
N GLN A 41 -18.10 -5.54 -10.68
CA GLN A 41 -16.76 -5.01 -10.48
C GLN A 41 -16.81 -3.66 -9.78
N MET A 42 -15.78 -3.36 -8.99
CA MET A 42 -15.58 -2.05 -8.38
C MET A 42 -14.09 -1.79 -8.21
N GLU A 43 -13.72 -0.52 -8.28
CA GLU A 43 -12.35 -0.05 -8.08
C GLU A 43 -12.37 1.18 -7.19
N GLU A 44 -11.46 1.21 -6.22
CA GLU A 44 -11.35 2.24 -5.21
C GLU A 44 -9.88 2.57 -4.96
N PHE A 45 -9.63 3.84 -4.59
CA PHE A 45 -8.31 4.35 -4.26
C PHE A 45 -8.28 4.91 -2.82
N PRO A 46 -8.57 4.08 -1.80
CA PRO A 46 -8.69 4.57 -0.44
C PRO A 46 -7.31 4.84 0.17
N ALA A 47 -7.27 5.74 1.15
CA ALA A 47 -6.10 5.97 1.98
C ALA A 47 -6.30 5.43 3.39
N SER A 48 -5.24 4.84 3.95
CA SER A 48 -5.14 4.51 5.37
C SER A 48 -4.44 5.65 6.11
N ARG A 49 -5.11 6.20 7.13
CA ARG A 49 -4.63 7.34 7.90
C ARG A 49 -3.99 6.91 9.21
N TYR A 50 -2.81 7.44 9.49
CA TYR A 50 -2.07 7.18 10.74
C TYR A 50 -1.78 8.48 11.47
N TYR A 51 -1.96 8.45 12.79
CA TYR A 51 -1.77 9.59 13.69
C TYR A 51 -0.56 9.40 14.63
N ASP A 52 0.10 8.26 14.55
CA ASP A 52 1.31 7.97 15.31
C ASP A 52 2.16 6.92 14.58
N THR A 53 3.46 7.00 14.79
CA THR A 53 4.43 6.07 14.19
C THR A 53 4.33 4.67 14.78
N GLY A 54 3.88 4.53 16.03
CA GLY A 54 3.68 3.25 16.70
C GLY A 54 2.65 2.36 15.99
N ALA A 55 1.56 2.94 15.48
CA ALA A 55 0.55 2.25 14.69
C ALA A 55 1.11 1.70 13.37
N ILE A 56 2.01 2.43 12.72
CA ILE A 56 2.71 1.97 11.51
C ILE A 56 3.64 0.80 11.84
N VAL A 57 4.41 0.90 12.94
CA VAL A 57 5.27 -0.19 13.40
C VAL A 57 4.46 -1.44 13.74
N TYR A 58 3.33 -1.28 14.42
CA TYR A 58 2.42 -2.39 14.73
C TYR A 58 1.90 -3.05 13.44
N TYR A 59 1.44 -2.26 12.49
CA TYR A 59 0.97 -2.73 11.19
C TYR A 59 2.04 -3.55 10.44
N LEU A 60 3.26 -3.04 10.36
CA LEU A 60 4.37 -3.72 9.67
C LEU A 60 4.80 -5.00 10.36
N LYS A 61 4.68 -5.09 11.69
CA LYS A 61 4.91 -6.34 12.43
C LYS A 61 3.80 -7.36 12.22
N ALA A 62 2.55 -6.91 12.04
CA ALA A 62 1.40 -7.79 11.79
C ALA A 62 1.33 -8.28 10.33
N ILE A 63 1.84 -7.49 9.39
CA ILE A 63 1.81 -7.76 7.94
C ILE A 63 3.26 -7.80 7.41
N PRO A 64 4.03 -8.85 7.73
CA PRO A 64 5.46 -8.88 7.42
C PRO A 64 5.77 -8.90 5.92
N TRP A 65 4.82 -9.33 5.07
CA TRP A 65 5.01 -9.29 3.61
C TRP A 65 4.89 -7.89 3.01
N GLN A 66 4.38 -6.90 3.74
CA GLN A 66 4.31 -5.51 3.23
C GLN A 66 5.71 -4.95 2.99
N VAL A 67 6.60 -5.14 3.96
CA VAL A 67 8.01 -4.78 3.87
C VAL A 67 8.82 -5.96 4.44
N PRO A 68 9.18 -6.94 3.58
CA PRO A 68 9.75 -8.22 4.02
C PRO A 68 11.01 -8.13 4.89
N ASP A 69 11.75 -7.02 4.81
CA ASP A 69 12.99 -6.80 5.55
C ASP A 69 12.88 -5.75 6.67
N PHE A 70 11.66 -5.45 7.10
CA PHE A 70 11.38 -4.47 8.14
C PHE A 70 11.94 -4.89 9.50
N THR A 71 12.72 -3.98 10.09
CA THR A 71 13.10 -3.96 11.50
C THR A 71 13.11 -2.50 11.95
N VAL A 72 12.84 -2.23 13.24
CA VAL A 72 12.83 -0.85 13.75
C VAL A 72 14.21 -0.23 13.60
N GLU A 73 15.26 -0.99 13.88
CA GLU A 73 16.66 -0.53 13.84
C GLU A 73 17.07 -0.11 12.43
N ARG A 74 16.68 -0.86 11.41
CA ARG A 74 17.03 -0.57 10.01
C ARG A 74 16.28 0.63 9.44
N TYR A 75 15.08 0.90 9.96
CA TYR A 75 14.18 1.93 9.47
C TYR A 75 14.00 3.08 10.48
N LEU A 76 14.89 3.21 11.48
CA LEU A 76 14.74 4.17 12.58
C LEU A 76 14.63 5.61 12.07
N ASP A 77 15.56 6.06 11.21
CA ASP A 77 15.54 7.43 10.65
C ASP A 77 14.24 7.70 9.89
N ALA A 78 13.79 6.74 9.09
CA ALA A 78 12.54 6.77 8.36
C ALA A 78 11.31 6.89 9.28
N LEU A 79 11.31 6.18 10.41
CA LEU A 79 10.24 6.26 11.41
C LEU A 79 10.25 7.60 12.15
N CYS A 80 11.43 8.16 12.44
CA CYS A 80 11.56 9.50 13.00
C CYS A 80 11.00 10.56 12.05
N ASP A 81 11.34 10.50 10.76
CA ASP A 81 10.82 11.44 9.77
C ASP A 81 9.27 11.38 9.68
N ILE A 82 8.70 10.17 9.76
CA ILE A 82 7.23 9.99 9.77
C ILE A 82 6.64 10.64 11.02
N GLN A 83 7.26 10.49 12.18
CA GLN A 83 6.81 11.10 13.42
C GLN A 83 6.83 12.63 13.33
N GLU A 84 7.92 13.22 12.84
CA GLU A 84 8.03 14.66 12.62
C GLU A 84 6.94 15.17 11.68
N ARG A 85 6.60 14.41 10.64
CA ARG A 85 5.53 14.76 9.72
C ARG A 85 4.16 14.72 10.37
N ILE A 86 3.87 13.69 11.16
CA ILE A 86 2.62 13.58 11.90
C ILE A 86 2.47 14.73 12.90
N GLU A 87 3.56 15.16 13.54
CA GLU A 87 3.54 16.32 14.44
C GLU A 87 3.26 17.63 13.70
N ALA A 88 3.76 17.79 12.48
CA ALA A 88 3.52 18.97 11.65
C ALA A 88 2.11 18.99 11.01
N ASP A 89 1.64 17.86 10.49
CA ASP A 89 0.45 17.75 9.65
C ASP A 89 -0.76 17.09 10.37
N SER A 90 -0.60 16.75 11.65
CA SER A 90 -1.50 15.93 12.47
C SER A 90 -1.61 14.45 12.07
N HIS A 91 -1.34 14.08 10.82
CA HIS A 91 -1.44 12.70 10.34
C HIS A 91 -0.66 12.48 9.04
N ILE A 92 -0.51 11.22 8.67
CA ILE A 92 -0.08 10.80 7.34
C ILE A 92 -1.11 9.87 6.70
N ASP A 93 -1.35 10.05 5.42
CA ASP A 93 -2.19 9.17 4.60
C ASP A 93 -1.30 8.27 3.72
N ILE A 94 -1.58 6.97 3.76
CA ILE A 94 -0.96 5.97 2.89
C ILE A 94 -2.01 5.53 1.87
N PRO A 95 -1.89 5.93 0.60
CA PRO A 95 -2.83 5.52 -0.44
C PRO A 95 -2.72 4.02 -0.69
N SER A 96 -3.81 3.44 -1.17
CA SER A 96 -3.87 2.07 -1.64
C SER A 96 -4.80 1.99 -2.84
N HIS A 97 -4.59 0.99 -3.67
CA HIS A 97 -5.44 0.69 -4.81
C HIS A 97 -6.07 -0.68 -4.62
N ARG A 98 -7.40 -0.74 -4.67
CA ARG A 98 -8.19 -1.93 -4.41
C ARG A 98 -9.24 -2.08 -5.49
N PHE A 99 -9.40 -3.29 -5.99
CA PHE A 99 -10.52 -3.63 -6.86
C PHE A 99 -11.04 -5.02 -6.50
N PHE A 100 -12.31 -5.27 -6.80
CA PHE A 100 -12.89 -6.60 -6.74
C PHE A 100 -13.64 -6.91 -8.03
N ILE A 101 -13.72 -8.19 -8.36
CA ILE A 101 -14.43 -8.70 -9.53
C ILE A 101 -15.19 -9.96 -9.12
N VAL A 102 -16.45 -10.04 -9.53
CA VAL A 102 -17.24 -11.27 -9.53
C VAL A 102 -17.41 -11.69 -10.99
N ALA A 103 -17.01 -12.92 -11.31
CA ALA A 103 -17.06 -13.46 -12.66
C ALA A 103 -17.67 -14.87 -12.68
N GLN A 104 -18.25 -15.25 -13.82
CA GLN A 104 -18.87 -16.56 -14.06
C GLN A 104 -18.37 -17.15 -15.38
N ASN A 105 -18.31 -18.48 -15.45
CA ASN A 105 -17.90 -19.26 -16.63
C ASN A 105 -19.01 -20.23 -17.01
#